data_AF-A0A401GNZ4-F1
#
_entry.id   AF-A0A401GNZ4-F1
#
_cell.length_a   1.000
_cell.length_b   1.000
_cell.length_c   1.000
_cell.angle_alpha   90.00
_cell.angle_beta   90.00
_cell.angle_gamma   90.00
#
_symmetry.space_group_name_H-M   'P 1'
#
loop_
_entity.id
_entity.type
_entity.pdbx_description
1 polymer ?
#
loop_
_entity_poly.entity_id
_entity_poly.type
_entity_poly.pdbx_seq_one_letter_code
_entity_poly.pdbx_strand_id
1 'polypeptide(L)'
;MQVNTDVWGPNAAEFVPERWIDSGGMLPPAELPHGWSGLVTFCDGPRNCIGYRLAVFEFKVILATLIRTLELHDTTANVELKIKPTLQAFVDGRGGFLPIHFTLAP
;
A
#
# COMPACT_ATOMS: atom_id res chain seq x y z
N MET A 1 11.31 3.26 8.87
CA MET A 1 11.66 1.94 8.29
C MET A 1 11.03 1.75 6.91
N GLN A 2 9.71 1.77 6.76
CA GLN A 2 9.04 1.51 5.46
C GLN A 2 9.28 2.56 4.36
N VAL A 3 9.78 3.74 4.72
CA VAL A 3 10.18 4.80 3.78
C VAL A 3 11.65 5.21 3.97
N ASN A 4 12.47 4.34 4.57
CA ASN A 4 13.91 4.61 4.71
C ASN A 4 14.61 4.49 3.34
N THR A 5 15.25 5.56 2.89
CA THR A 5 15.99 5.60 1.61
C THR A 5 17.16 4.64 1.56
N ASP A 6 17.76 4.28 2.69
CA ASP A 6 18.87 3.32 2.73
C ASP A 6 18.43 1.89 2.41
N VAL A 7 17.14 1.58 2.63
CA VAL A 7 16.55 0.24 2.38
C VAL A 7 15.80 0.21 1.06
N TRP A 8 15.02 1.26 0.77
CA TRP A 8 14.09 1.30 -0.36
C TRP A 8 14.57 2.21 -1.50
N GLY A 9 15.77 2.79 -1.40
CA GLY A 9 16.33 3.69 -2.41
C GLY A 9 15.74 5.10 -2.39
N PRO A 10 16.14 5.96 -3.34
CA PRO A 10 15.76 7.38 -3.34
C PRO A 10 14.25 7.64 -3.43
N ASN A 11 13.51 6.74 -4.08
CA ASN A 11 12.05 6.80 -4.26
C ASN A 11 11.28 6.03 -3.16
N ALA A 12 11.85 5.89 -1.96
CA ALA A 12 11.24 5.17 -0.84
C ALA A 12 9.85 5.69 -0.40
N ALA A 13 9.56 6.96 -0.66
CA ALA A 13 8.29 7.60 -0.32
C ALA A 13 7.25 7.54 -1.46
N GLU A 14 7.61 6.98 -2.61
CA GLU A 14 6.76 6.91 -3.80
C GLU A 14 6.10 5.53 -3.94
N PHE A 15 4.97 5.48 -4.63
CA PHE A 15 4.30 4.23 -4.96
C PHE A 15 4.94 3.60 -6.21
N VAL A 16 5.76 2.57 -6.02
CA VAL A 16 6.55 1.92 -7.09
C VAL A 16 6.29 0.40 -7.11
N PRO A 17 5.19 -0.07 -7.72
CA PRO A 17 4.82 -1.48 -7.76
C PRO A 17 5.88 -2.40 -8.36
N GLU A 18 6.61 -1.90 -9.34
CA GLU A 18 7.66 -2.62 -10.08
C GLU A 18 8.75 -3.14 -9.15
N ARG A 19 8.95 -2.48 -8.00
CA ARG A 19 9.88 -2.90 -6.94
C ARG A 19 9.71 -4.36 -6.53
N TRP A 20 8.47 -4.84 -6.48
CA TRP A 20 8.15 -6.20 -6.04
C TRP A 20 7.94 -7.19 -7.20
N ILE A 21 7.91 -6.70 -8.44
CA ILE A 21 7.63 -7.49 -9.64
C ILE A 21 8.94 -7.78 -10.39
N ASP A 22 9.79 -6.77 -10.53
CA ASP A 22 11.00 -6.86 -11.32
C ASP A 22 12.15 -7.53 -10.55
N SER A 23 12.93 -8.33 -11.28
CA SER A 23 14.14 -8.93 -10.73
C SER A 23 15.16 -7.84 -10.39
N GLY A 24 15.52 -7.73 -9.10
CA GLY A 24 16.50 -6.75 -8.62
C GLY A 24 15.92 -5.46 -8.05
N GLY A 25 14.58 -5.32 -8.00
CA GLY A 25 13.93 -4.17 -7.35
C GLY A 25 14.05 -4.14 -5.82
N MET A 26 14.43 -5.28 -5.21
CA MET A 26 14.55 -5.46 -3.76
C MET A 26 15.99 -5.82 -3.37
N LEU A 27 16.42 -5.33 -2.20
CA LEU A 27 17.64 -5.80 -1.56
C LEU A 27 17.57 -7.32 -1.27
N PRO A 28 18.73 -7.98 -1.10
CA PRO A 28 18.77 -9.38 -0.68
C PRO A 28 17.96 -9.61 0.60
N PRO A 29 17.29 -10.77 0.77
CA PRO A 29 16.46 -11.05 1.95
C PRO A 29 17.16 -10.84 3.30
N ALA A 30 18.49 -11.03 3.37
CA ALA A 30 19.28 -10.83 4.57
C ALA A 30 19.43 -9.35 4.99
N GLU A 31 19.19 -8.41 4.07
CA GLU A 31 19.28 -6.96 4.29
C GLU A 31 17.89 -6.33 4.49
N LEU A 32 16.82 -7.13 4.34
CA LEU A 32 15.45 -6.69 4.55
C LEU A 32 15.00 -6.88 6.00
N PRO A 33 14.03 -6.08 6.48
CA PRO A 33 13.36 -6.34 7.75
C PRO A 33 12.81 -7.77 7.85
N HIS A 34 12.91 -8.40 9.02
CA HIS A 34 12.47 -9.78 9.24
C HIS A 34 10.94 -10.00 9.18
N GLY A 35 10.15 -8.92 9.11
CA GLY A 35 8.71 -8.99 9.02
C GLY A 35 8.21 -9.65 7.72
N TRP A 36 6.89 -9.79 7.61
CA TRP A 36 6.26 -10.42 6.45
C TRP A 36 6.72 -9.79 5.14
N SER A 37 7.27 -10.59 4.22
CA SER A 37 7.75 -10.15 2.91
C SER A 37 8.80 -9.03 2.94
N GLY A 38 9.64 -8.96 3.99
CA GLY A 38 10.62 -7.88 4.12
C GLY A 38 10.03 -6.58 4.66
N LEU A 39 8.80 -6.61 5.19
CA LEU A 39 8.03 -5.43 5.61
C LEU A 39 7.55 -5.58 7.06
N VAL A 40 7.50 -4.46 7.78
CA VAL A 40 6.96 -4.39 9.15
C VAL A 40 5.51 -3.90 9.22
N THR A 41 4.77 -3.97 8.12
CA THR A 41 3.35 -3.58 8.04
C THR A 41 2.47 -4.38 9.01
N PHE A 42 2.83 -5.65 9.25
CA PHE A 42 2.17 -6.54 10.19
C PHE A 42 2.97 -6.73 11.49
N CYS A 43 3.83 -5.76 11.82
CA CYS A 43 4.85 -5.87 12.87
C CYS A 43 5.80 -7.07 12.65
N ASP A 44 6.59 -7.38 13.66
CA ASP A 44 7.53 -8.51 13.67
C ASP A 44 7.62 -9.13 15.08
N GLY A 45 8.18 -10.33 15.18
CA GLY A 45 8.40 -11.05 16.43
C GLY A 45 7.13 -11.62 17.08
N PRO A 46 7.16 -11.91 18.40
CA PRO A 46 6.05 -12.54 19.13
C PRO A 46 4.75 -11.72 19.18
N ARG A 47 4.81 -10.44 18.78
CA ARG A 47 3.68 -9.51 18.74
C ARG A 47 3.31 -9.11 17.31
N ASN A 48 3.69 -9.92 16.32
CA ASN A 48 3.23 -9.73 14.95
C ASN A 48 1.68 -9.89 14.86
N CYS A 49 1.10 -9.32 13.81
CA CYS A 49 -0.33 -9.39 13.59
C CYS A 49 -0.76 -10.83 13.31
N ILE A 50 -1.47 -11.46 14.25
CA ILE A 50 -2.01 -12.82 14.07
C ILE A 50 -2.94 -12.95 12.83
N GLY A 51 -3.57 -11.84 12.44
CA GLY A 51 -4.49 -11.76 11.31
C GLY A 51 -3.83 -11.48 9.95
N TYR A 52 -2.50 -11.38 9.84
CA TYR A 52 -1.87 -10.93 8.59
C TYR A 52 -2.25 -11.77 7.36
N ARG A 53 -2.38 -13.10 7.54
CA ARG A 53 -2.77 -14.01 6.45
C ARG A 53 -4.19 -13.75 5.96
N LEU A 54 -5.11 -13.49 6.90
CA LEU A 54 -6.49 -13.14 6.60
C LEU A 54 -6.56 -11.77 5.92
N ALA A 55 -5.87 -10.77 6.46
CA ALA A 55 -5.83 -9.42 5.89
C ALA A 55 -5.31 -9.41 4.44
N VAL A 56 -4.23 -10.16 4.16
CA VAL A 56 -3.69 -10.30 2.79
C VAL A 56 -4.67 -11.04 1.88
N PHE A 57 -5.36 -12.07 2.39
CA PHE A 57 -6.37 -12.79 1.62
C PHE A 57 -7.56 -11.90 1.26
N GLU A 58 -8.16 -11.23 2.25
CA GLU A 58 -9.28 -10.32 2.05
C GLU A 58 -8.91 -9.18 1.11
N PHE A 59 -7.72 -8.59 1.27
CA PHE A 59 -7.24 -7.53 0.38
C PHE A 59 -7.16 -7.99 -1.08
N LYS A 60 -6.62 -9.20 -1.33
CA LYS A 60 -6.57 -9.78 -2.68
C LYS A 60 -7.96 -10.01 -3.25
N VAL A 61 -8.90 -10.55 -2.46
CA VAL A 61 -10.28 -10.79 -2.89
C VAL A 61 -11.00 -9.49 -3.22
N ILE A 62 -10.88 -8.48 -2.35
CA ILE A 62 -11.46 -7.15 -2.56
C ILE A 62 -10.89 -6.54 -3.84
N LEU A 63 -9.57 -6.47 -3.98
CA LEU A 63 -8.91 -5.87 -5.14
C LEU A 63 -9.28 -6.58 -6.45
N ALA A 64 -9.24 -7.92 -6.46
CA ALA A 64 -9.62 -8.70 -7.64
C ALA A 64 -11.11 -8.53 -8.01
N THR A 65 -11.97 -8.35 -7.00
CA THR A 65 -13.40 -8.05 -7.23
C THR A 65 -13.54 -6.65 -7.83
N LEU A 66 -13.00 -5.62 -7.18
CA LEU A 66 -13.11 -4.23 -7.63
C LEU A 66 -12.59 -4.05 -9.06
N ILE A 67 -11.40 -4.58 -9.39
CA ILE A 67 -10.81 -4.46 -10.73
C ILE A 67 -11.68 -5.16 -11.80
N ARG A 68 -12.33 -6.28 -11.45
CA ARG A 68 -13.21 -7.00 -12.39
C ARG A 68 -14.57 -6.36 -12.57
N THR A 69 -15.11 -5.73 -11.52
CA THR A 69 -16.50 -5.27 -11.51
C THR A 69 -16.66 -3.78 -11.78
N LEU A 70 -15.61 -2.99 -11.55
CA LEU A 70 -15.65 -1.54 -11.64
C LEU A 70 -14.63 -1.03 -12.65
N GLU A 71 -15.01 0.04 -13.35
CA GLU A 71 -14.09 0.89 -14.10
C GLU A 71 -13.85 2.15 -13.25
N LEU A 72 -12.60 2.36 -12.82
CA LEU A 72 -12.21 3.48 -11.97
C LEU A 72 -11.82 4.69 -12.84
N HIS A 73 -12.40 5.85 -12.54
CA HIS A 73 -12.18 7.09 -13.29
C HIS A 73 -11.40 8.10 -12.46
N ASP A 74 -10.68 8.97 -13.15
CA ASP A 74 -10.06 10.13 -12.51
C ASP A 74 -11.15 11.02 -11.89
N THR A 75 -10.87 11.51 -10.69
CA THR A 75 -11.74 12.40 -9.91
C THR A 75 -11.32 13.86 -10.03
N THR A 76 -10.14 14.14 -10.60
CA THR A 76 -9.47 15.45 -10.62
C THR A 76 -9.11 15.99 -9.23
N ALA A 77 -9.36 15.21 -8.17
CA ALA A 77 -9.12 15.60 -6.80
C ALA A 77 -7.62 15.56 -6.46
N ASN A 78 -7.14 16.54 -5.69
CA ASN A 78 -5.75 16.56 -5.26
C ASN A 78 -5.56 15.72 -3.99
N VAL A 79 -4.96 14.54 -4.14
CA VAL A 79 -4.65 13.64 -3.02
C VAL A 79 -3.29 13.99 -2.43
N GLU A 80 -3.27 14.40 -1.16
CA GLU A 80 -2.06 14.80 -0.45
C GLU A 80 -1.60 13.70 0.52
N LEU A 81 -0.32 13.33 0.45
CA LEU A 81 0.31 12.44 1.42
C LEU A 81 0.55 13.18 2.73
N LYS A 82 -0.31 12.98 3.72
CA LYS A 82 -0.15 13.55 5.07
C LYS A 82 -0.15 12.45 6.13
N ILE A 83 0.88 12.47 6.98
CA ILE A 83 0.92 11.63 8.17
C ILE A 83 -0.15 12.14 9.14
N LYS A 84 -1.09 11.26 9.48
CA LYS A 84 -2.17 11.50 10.44
C LYS A 84 -2.24 10.34 11.44
N PRO A 85 -2.79 10.57 12.64
CA PRO A 85 -3.00 9.49 13.61
C PRO A 85 -3.93 8.38 13.09
N THR A 86 -4.82 8.71 12.16
CA THR A 86 -5.75 7.81 11.49
C THR A 86 -5.35 7.61 10.04
N LEU A 87 -5.53 6.39 9.51
CA LEU A 87 -5.41 6.10 8.08
C LEU A 87 -6.62 6.70 7.36
N GLN A 88 -6.50 7.97 6.98
CA GLN A 88 -7.53 8.71 6.24
C GLN A 88 -6.89 9.43 5.06
N ALA A 89 -7.56 9.37 3.92
CA ALA A 89 -7.18 10.18 2.77
C ALA A 89 -7.33 11.67 3.11
N PHE A 90 -6.40 12.47 2.61
CA PHE A 90 -6.43 13.92 2.71
C PHE A 90 -6.53 14.49 1.30
N VAL A 91 -7.66 15.11 1.00
CA VAL A 91 -8.05 15.46 -0.36
C VAL A 91 -8.64 16.85 -0.37
N ASP A 92 -8.13 17.70 -1.26
CA ASP A 92 -8.55 19.09 -1.43
C ASP A 92 -8.60 19.87 -0.10
N GLY A 93 -7.56 19.72 0.74
CA GLY A 93 -7.51 20.40 2.04
C GLY A 93 -8.32 19.74 3.17
N ARG A 94 -9.01 18.61 2.93
CA ARG A 94 -9.89 17.95 3.92
C ARG A 94 -9.48 16.50 4.19
N GLY A 95 -9.52 16.10 5.46
CA GLY A 95 -9.27 14.72 5.88
C GLY A 95 -10.56 13.89 5.91
N GLY A 96 -10.42 12.57 5.75
CA GLY A 96 -11.54 11.63 5.90
C GLY A 96 -12.47 11.56 4.69
N PHE A 97 -12.03 12.07 3.54
CA PHE A 97 -12.77 12.01 2.29
C PHE A 97 -11.97 11.18 1.27
N LEU A 98 -12.57 10.09 0.77
CA LEU A 98 -12.00 9.28 -0.30
C LEU A 98 -12.65 9.71 -1.63
N PRO A 99 -11.90 10.32 -2.57
CA PRO A 99 -12.44 10.73 -3.85
C PRO A 99 -12.61 9.48 -4.71
N ILE A 100 -13.86 9.10 -4.96
CA ILE A 100 -14.20 7.92 -5.73
C ILE A 100 -15.10 8.32 -6.90
N HIS A 101 -14.71 7.89 -8.09
CA HIS A 101 -15.54 7.96 -9.29
C HIS A 101 -15.38 6.63 -10.04
N PHE A 102 -16.47 5.88 -10.20
CA PHE A 102 -16.45 4.60 -10.92
C PHE A 102 -17.76 4.35 -11.67
N THR A 103 -17.67 3.48 -12.67
CA THR A 103 -18.80 2.86 -13.35
C THR A 103 -18.71 1.34 -13.21
N LEU A 104 -19.76 0.61 -13.59
CA LEU A 104 -19.66 -0.85 -13.72
C LEU A 104 -18.82 -1.19 -14.95
N ALA A 105 -17.91 -2.15 -14.80
CA ALA A 105 -17.16 -2.70 -15.92
C ALA A 105 -18.12 -3.40 -16.91
N PRO A 106 -17.84 -3.32 -18.22
CA PRO A 106 -18.68 -3.91 -19.27
C PRO A 106 -18.72 -5.45 -19.25
#